data_AF-N0BL62-F1
#
_entry.id   AF-N0BL62-F1
#
_cell.length_a   1.000
_cell.length_b   1.000
_cell.length_c   1.000
_cell.angle_alpha   90.00
_cell.angle_beta   90.00
_cell.angle_gamma   90.00
#
_symmetry.space_group_name_H-M   'P 1'
#
loop_
_entity.id
_entity.type
_entity.pdbx_description
1 polymer ?
#
loop_
_entity_poly.entity_id
_entity_poly.type
_entity_poly.pdbx_seq_one_letter_code
_entity_poly.pdbx_strand_id
1 'polypeptide(L)' 'MPLKDELIDKLGRMFDELVDKNITYERIQWEVDNFVYPYIGSYLAEGKLSKEEGKEIFQFCEMKLKEIKERLKG' A
#
# COMPACT_ATOMS: atom_id res chain seq x y z
N MET A 1 5.06 -3.73 18.32
CA MET A 1 5.51 -3.58 16.92
C MET A 1 5.35 -2.13 16.54
N PRO A 2 6.34 -1.47 15.93
CA PRO A 2 6.18 -0.12 15.40
C PRO A 2 4.97 -0.03 14.45
N LEU A 3 4.22 1.07 14.50
CA LEU A 3 3.01 1.25 13.67
C LEU A 3 3.30 1.06 12.17
N LYS A 4 4.46 1.55 11.71
CA LYS A 4 4.94 1.35 10.35
C LYS A 4 4.95 -0.12 9.94
N ASP A 5 5.56 -0.97 10.75
CA ASP A 5 5.72 -2.40 10.43
C ASP A 5 4.36 -3.10 10.40
N GLU A 6 3.44 -2.72 11.29
CA GLU A 6 2.06 -3.23 11.29
C GLU A 6 1.31 -2.82 10.02
N LEU A 7 1.48 -1.57 9.56
CA LEU A 7 0.87 -1.10 8.31
C LEU A 7 1.44 -1.84 7.10
N ILE A 8 2.76 -2.04 7.03
CA ILE A 8 3.40 -2.79 5.95
C ILE A 8 2.88 -4.23 5.90
N ASP A 9 2.78 -4.92 7.04
CA ASP A 9 2.24 -6.29 7.09
C ASP A 9 0.78 -6.35 6.61
N LYS A 10 -0.07 -5.44 7.09
CA LYS A 10 -1.48 -5.36 6.66
C LYS A 10 -1.63 -5.06 5.18
N LEU A 11 -0.83 -4.12 4.65
CA LEU A 11 -0.85 -3.76 3.24
C LEU A 11 -0.35 -4.92 2.36
N GLY A 12 0.67 -5.65 2.79
CA GLY A 12 1.13 -6.86 2.11
C GLY A 12 0.01 -7.87 1.92
N ARG A 13 -0.69 -8.20 3.00
CA ARG A 13 -1.85 -9.13 2.96
C ARG A 13 -2.98 -8.60 2.07
N MET A 14 -3.27 -7.30 2.13
CA MET A 14 -4.27 -6.68 1.27
C MET A 14 -3.91 -6.84 -0.22
N PHE A 15 -2.66 -6.58 -0.60
CA PHE A 15 -2.22 -6.77 -1.99
C PHE A 15 -2.32 -8.23 -2.43
N ASP A 16 -1.89 -9.17 -1.59
CA ASP A 16 -1.96 -10.60 -1.90
C ASP A 16 -3.43 -11.04 -2.11
N GLU A 17 -4.34 -10.64 -1.22
CA GLU A 17 -5.77 -10.94 -1.35
C GLU A 17 -6.41 -10.34 -2.62
N LEU A 18 -6.02 -9.12 -3.00
CA LEU A 18 -6.54 -8.47 -4.19
C LEU A 18 -6.09 -9.17 -5.47
N VAL A 19 -4.83 -9.65 -5.50
CA VAL A 19 -4.30 -10.42 -6.62
C VAL A 19 -4.98 -11.79 -6.70
N ASP A 20 -5.19 -12.48 -5.58
CA ASP A 20 -5.85 -13.79 -5.53
C ASP A 20 -7.32 -13.73 -5.96
N LYS A 21 -7.98 -12.57 -5.76
CA LYS A 21 -9.36 -12.32 -6.21
C LYS A 21 -9.47 -11.95 -7.70
N ASN A 22 -8.37 -12.01 -8.47
CA ASN A 22 -8.34 -11.67 -9.90
C ASN A 22 -8.82 -10.23 -10.19
N ILE A 23 -8.57 -9.32 -9.24
CA ILE A 23 -8.89 -7.90 -9.41
C ILE A 23 -7.91 -7.28 -10.42
N THR A 24 -8.40 -6.42 -11.30
CA THR A 24 -7.54 -5.75 -12.30
C THR A 24 -6.56 -4.79 -11.65
N TYR A 25 -5.40 -4.61 -12.29
CA TYR A 25 -4.39 -3.65 -11.83
C TYR A 25 -4.98 -2.26 -11.60
N GLU A 26 -5.83 -1.77 -12.51
CA GLU A 26 -6.44 -0.45 -12.42
C GLU A 26 -7.32 -0.31 -11.17
N ARG A 27 -8.04 -1.37 -10.81
CA ARG A 27 -8.85 -1.36 -9.59
C ARG A 27 -7.98 -1.38 -8.35
N ILE A 28 -6.91 -2.19 -8.32
CA ILE A 28 -5.95 -2.21 -7.21
C ILE A 28 -5.30 -0.85 -7.03
N GLN A 29 -4.83 -0.23 -8.11
CA GLN A 29 -4.25 1.11 -8.08
C GLN A 29 -5.27 2.14 -7.56
N TRP A 30 -6.51 2.07 -8.01
CA TRP A 30 -7.57 2.97 -7.54
C TRP A 30 -7.83 2.83 -6.03
N GLU A 31 -7.84 1.61 -5.49
CA GLU A 31 -7.99 1.39 -4.03
C GLU A 31 -6.82 2.01 -3.25
N VAL A 32 -5.60 1.86 -3.75
CA VAL A 32 -4.41 2.45 -3.10
C VAL A 32 -4.48 3.97 -3.10
N ASP A 33 -4.79 4.57 -4.26
CA ASP A 33 -4.84 6.02 -4.43
C ASP A 33 -5.96 6.67 -3.59
N ASN A 34 -7.10 5.98 -3.45
CA ASN A 34 -8.31 6.57 -2.83
C ASN A 34 -8.50 6.19 -1.36
N PHE A 35 -7.87 5.13 -0.87
CA PHE A 35 -8.02 4.71 0.53
C PHE A 35 -6.69 4.61 1.25
N VAL A 36 -5.71 3.89 0.69
CA VAL A 36 -4.44 3.64 1.38
C VAL A 36 -3.64 4.93 1.57
N TYR A 37 -3.41 5.69 0.51
CA TYR A 37 -2.63 6.93 0.58
C TYR A 37 -3.30 8.00 1.45
N PRO A 38 -4.61 8.25 1.36
CA PRO A 38 -5.30 9.13 2.31
C PRO A 38 -5.16 8.67 3.77
N TYR A 39 -5.23 7.36 4.03
CA TYR A 39 -5.11 6.82 5.38
C TYR A 39 -3.69 6.96 5.96
N ILE A 40 -2.66 6.75 5.14
CA ILE A 40 -1.27 7.05 5.54
C ILE A 40 -1.11 8.55 5.77
N GLY A 41 -1.70 9.39 4.92
CA GLY A 41 -1.74 10.84 5.05
C GLY A 41 -2.33 11.31 6.38
N SER A 42 -3.42 10.70 6.86
CA SER A 42 -4.00 11.05 8.16
C SER A 42 -3.07 10.69 9.32
N TYR A 43 -2.38 9.55 9.26
CA TYR A 43 -1.39 9.21 10.30
C TYR A 43 -0.21 10.16 10.37
N LEU A 44 0.25 10.66 9.22
CA LEU A 44 1.28 11.70 9.15
C LEU A 44 0.78 13.01 9.76
N ALA A 45 -0.44 13.44 9.41
CA ALA A 45 -1.04 14.67 9.94
C ALA A 45 -1.26 14.62 11.47
N GLU A 46 -1.58 13.44 12.00
CA GLU A 46 -1.74 13.21 13.44
C GLU A 46 -0.41 13.03 14.19
N GLY A 47 0.72 13.01 13.49
CA GLY A 47 2.04 12.78 14.09
C GLY A 47 2.27 11.35 14.58
N LYS A 48 1.41 10.40 14.17
CA LYS A 48 1.52 8.97 14.50
C LYS A 48 2.57 8.26 13.66
N LEU A 49 2.90 8.82 12.51
CA LEU A 49 4.04 8.43 11.68
C LEU A 49 4.97 9.63 11.50
N SER A 50 6.27 9.38 11.53
CA SER A 50 7.26 10.32 11.01
C SER A 50 7.22 10.38 9.48
N LYS A 51 7.82 11.43 8.93
CA LYS A 51 7.94 11.61 7.48
C LYS A 51 8.73 10.47 6.84
N GLU A 52 9.77 9.99 7.51
CA GLU A 52 10.62 8.88 7.08
C GLU A 52 9.83 7.57 7.05
N GLU A 53 9.07 7.26 8.11
CA GLU A 53 8.21 6.07 8.16
C GLU A 53 7.13 6.12 7.08
N GLY A 54 6.48 7.27 6.90
CA GLY A 54 5.51 7.45 5.81
C GLY A 54 6.13 7.15 4.46
N LYS A 55 7.33 7.71 4.18
CA LYS A 55 8.06 7.48 2.93
C LYS A 55 8.34 6.00 2.69
N GLU A 56 8.75 5.24 3.71
CA GLU A 56 8.97 3.80 3.59
C GLU A 56 7.69 3.05 3.22
N ILE A 57 6.54 3.41 3.82
CA ILE A 57 5.25 2.80 3.51
C ILE A 57 4.82 3.13 2.07
N PHE A 58 4.99 4.38 1.62
CA PHE A 58 4.71 4.77 0.24
C PHE A 58 5.58 3.98 -0.75
N GLN A 59 6.88 3.85 -0.46
CA GLN A 59 7.81 3.08 -1.31
C GLN A 59 7.41 1.60 -1.39
N PHE A 60 6.95 1.02 -0.28
CA PHE A 60 6.43 -0.35 -0.26
C PHE A 60 5.21 -0.51 -1.17
N CYS A 61 4.24 0.42 -1.12
CA CYS A 61 3.05 0.38 -1.97
C CYS A 61 3.42 0.50 -3.46
N GLU A 62 4.30 1.45 -3.83
CA GLU A 62 4.75 1.64 -5.20
C GLU A 62 5.49 0.42 -5.75
N MET A 63 6.35 -0.20 -4.93
CA MET A 63 7.03 -1.45 -5.27
C MET A 63 6.00 -2.57 -5.54
N LYS A 64 5.01 -2.74 -4.67
CA LYS A 64 3.95 -3.75 -4.82
C LYS A 64 3.09 -3.53 -6.06
N LEU A 65 2.66 -2.29 -6.31
CA LEU A 65 1.90 -1.95 -7.52
C LEU A 65 2.71 -2.28 -8.78
N LYS A 66 4.02 -1.98 -8.80
CA LYS A 66 4.90 -2.34 -9.91
C LYS A 66 4.98 -3.85 -10.12
N GLU A 67 5.21 -4.63 -9.06
CA GLU A 67 5.24 -6.10 -9.11
C GLU A 67 3.95 -6.68 -9.69
N ILE A 68 2.80 -6.19 -9.22
CA ILE A 68 1.47 -6.63 -9.69
C ILE A 68 1.28 -6.28 -11.17
N LYS A 69 1.66 -5.07 -11.58
CA LYS A 69 1.55 -4.63 -12.97
C LYS A 69 2.37 -5.51 -13.91
N GLU A 70 3.57 -5.89 -13.50
CA GLU A 70 4.44 -6.79 -14.26
C GLU A 70 3.84 -8.20 -14.33
N ARG A 71 3.33 -8.71 -13.20
CA ARG A 71 2.69 -10.03 -13.11
C ARG A 71 1.43 -10.16 -13.98
N LEU A 72 0.61 -9.10 -14.09
CA LEU A 72 -0.63 -9.12 -14.87
C LEU A 72 -0.44 -8.81 -16.36
N LYS A 73 0.76 -8.37 -16.77
CA LYS A 73 1.11 -8.14 -18.18
C LYS A 73 1.72 -9.37 -18.87
N GLY A 74 2.21 -10.33 -18.09
CA GLY A 74 2.72 -11.63 -18.57
C GLY A 74 1.65 -12.70 -18.54
#